data_AF-A0A9N9NDW6-F1
#
_entry.id   AF-A0A9N9NDW6-F1
#
_cell.length_a   1.000
_cell.length_b   1.000
_cell.length_c   1.000
_cell.angle_alpha   90.00
_cell.angle_beta   90.00
_cell.angle_gamma   90.00
#
_symmetry.space_group_name_H-M   'P 1'
#
loop_
_entity.id
_entity.type
_entity.pdbx_description
1 polymer ?
#
loop_
_entity_poly.entity_id
_entity_poly.type
_entity_poly.pdbx_seq_one_letter_code
_entity_poly.pdbx_strand_id
1 'polypeptide(L)'
;LKIAKDQREETITGTPIDYAILFKKCWSSNPDLRPALKYILPELERLSNRETVKFITNVIDNEKKATQSIFNTSTYSENPVLLNDSGISLENIPALSQ
;
A
#
# COMPACT_ATOMS: atom_id res chain seq x y z
N LEU A 1 27.29 4.02 5.30
CA LEU A 1 25.87 4.39 5.07
C LEU A 1 25.34 3.64 3.84
N LYS A 2 24.28 2.82 3.99
CA LYS A 2 23.69 2.01 2.90
C LYS A 2 23.08 2.89 1.80
N ILE A 3 22.42 3.98 2.18
CA ILE A 3 21.80 4.95 1.26
C ILE A 3 22.81 5.59 0.30
N ALA A 4 24.00 5.94 0.81
CA ALA A 4 25.10 6.52 0.01
C ALA A 4 25.69 5.52 -1.00
N LYS A 5 25.47 4.22 -0.82
CA LYS A 5 25.83 3.15 -1.77
C LYS A 5 24.67 2.76 -2.70
N ASP A 6 23.68 3.63 -2.80
CA ASP A 6 22.44 3.43 -3.54
C ASP A 6 21.60 2.20 -3.15
N GLN A 7 21.78 1.70 -1.93
CA GLN A 7 20.92 0.63 -1.42
C GLN A 7 19.58 1.23 -1.00
N ARG A 8 18.48 0.65 -1.52
CA ARG A 8 17.09 1.00 -1.20
C ARG A 8 16.34 -0.23 -0.73
N GLU A 9 15.19 -0.02 -0.12
CA GLU A 9 14.32 -1.10 0.33
C GLU A 9 13.78 -1.90 -0.86
N GLU A 10 13.76 -3.22 -0.71
CA GLU A 10 13.12 -4.12 -1.66
C GLU A 10 11.60 -4.08 -1.52
N THR A 11 10.90 -4.38 -2.62
CA THR A 11 9.43 -4.43 -2.58
C THR A 11 8.96 -5.65 -1.79
N ILE A 12 8.04 -5.43 -0.85
CA ILE A 12 7.44 -6.50 -0.05
C ILE A 12 6.46 -7.30 -0.92
N THR A 13 6.49 -8.62 -0.79
CA THR A 13 5.55 -9.50 -1.49
C THR A 13 4.10 -9.16 -1.12
N GLY A 14 3.24 -9.01 -2.13
CA GLY A 14 1.84 -8.63 -1.94
C GLY A 14 1.58 -7.11 -1.98
N THR A 15 2.62 -6.27 -2.01
CA THR A 15 2.44 -4.84 -2.28
C THR A 15 1.88 -4.64 -3.69
N PRO A 16 0.80 -3.84 -3.87
CA PRO A 16 0.28 -3.51 -5.19
C PRO A 16 1.36 -2.90 -6.08
N ILE A 17 1.51 -3.44 -7.29
CA ILE A 17 2.61 -3.09 -8.20
C ILE A 17 2.70 -1.57 -8.47
N ASP A 18 1.55 -0.91 -8.63
CA ASP A 18 1.50 0.51 -8.95
C ASP A 18 1.94 1.38 -7.76
N TYR A 19 1.62 0.97 -6.53
CA TYR A 19 2.13 1.62 -5.33
C TYR A 19 3.64 1.43 -5.19
N ALA A 20 4.14 0.21 -5.42
CA ALA A 20 5.57 -0.07 -5.39
C ALA A 20 6.35 0.78 -6.42
N ILE A 21 5.79 0.98 -7.62
CA ILE A 21 6.37 1.86 -8.64
C ILE A 21 6.40 3.31 -8.16
N LEU A 22 5.29 3.82 -7.60
CA LEU A 22 5.24 5.19 -7.06
C LEU A 22 6.27 5.39 -5.95
N PHE A 23 6.36 4.45 -5.00
CA PHE A 23 7.32 4.48 -3.90
C PHE A 23 8.77 4.49 -4.41
N LYS A 24 9.12 3.63 -5.38
CA LYS A 24 10.46 3.60 -5.99
C LYS A 24 10.83 4.92 -6.66
N LYS A 25 9.88 5.60 -7.31
CA LYS A 25 10.10 6.94 -7.88
C LYS A 25 10.37 7.98 -6.78
N CYS A 26 9.55 7.98 -5.72
CA CYS A 26 9.72 8.88 -4.58
C CYS A 26 11.08 8.71 -3.89
N TRP A 27 11.60 7.48 -3.80
CA TRP A 27 12.89 7.17 -3.16
C TRP A 27 14.05 6.95 -4.15
N SER A 28 13.96 7.51 -5.35
CA SER A 28 15.05 7.41 -6.34
C SER A 28 16.34 8.09 -5.86
N SER A 29 17.50 7.48 -6.15
CA SER A 29 18.82 8.14 -6.04
C SER A 29 18.93 9.37 -6.91
N ASN A 30 18.31 9.33 -8.10
CA ASN A 30 18.28 10.47 -8.99
C ASN A 30 17.17 11.45 -8.53
N PRO A 31 17.50 12.67 -8.08
CA PRO A 31 16.52 13.65 -7.66
C PRO A 31 15.51 14.00 -8.77
N ASP A 32 15.91 13.98 -10.03
CA ASP A 32 15.06 14.35 -11.17
C ASP A 32 13.93 13.34 -11.43
N LEU A 33 14.08 12.11 -10.92
CA LEU A 33 13.04 11.08 -11.02
C LEU A 33 11.99 11.17 -9.91
N ARG A 34 12.20 12.05 -8.92
CA ARG A 34 11.27 12.19 -7.79
C ARG A 34 10.07 13.03 -8.22
N PRO A 35 8.84 12.49 -8.12
CA PRO A 35 7.65 13.25 -8.46
C PRO A 35 7.47 14.40 -7.47
N ALA A 36 7.02 15.55 -7.96
CA ALA A 36 6.59 16.64 -7.10
C ALA A 36 5.34 16.23 -6.31
N LEU A 37 5.20 16.76 -5.09
CA LEU A 37 4.09 16.43 -4.19
C LEU A 37 2.71 16.59 -4.84
N LYS A 38 2.54 17.61 -5.70
CA LYS A 38 1.31 17.87 -6.47
C LYS A 38 0.87 16.70 -7.38
N TYR A 39 1.78 15.79 -7.71
CA TYR A 39 1.50 14.58 -8.49
C TYR A 39 1.35 13.33 -7.63
N ILE A 40 1.94 13.31 -6.42
CA ILE A 40 1.89 12.15 -5.53
C ILE A 40 0.48 11.97 -4.97
N LEU A 41 -0.14 13.03 -4.45
CA LEU A 41 -1.46 12.94 -3.81
C LEU A 41 -2.55 12.42 -4.76
N PRO A 42 -2.71 12.95 -5.99
CA PRO A 42 -3.70 12.42 -6.93
C PRO A 42 -3.44 10.95 -7.32
N GLU A 43 -2.17 10.53 -7.42
CA GLU A 43 -1.86 9.13 -7.70
C GLU A 43 -2.23 8.22 -6.52
N LEU A 44 -1.97 8.63 -5.29
CA LEU A 44 -2.38 7.88 -4.11
C LEU A 44 -3.90 7.75 -4.02
N GLU A 45 -4.66 8.81 -4.31
CA GLU A 45 -6.13 8.76 -4.38
C GLU A 45 -6.61 7.80 -5.46
N ARG A 46 -6.03 7.87 -6.66
CA ARG A 46 -6.34 6.95 -7.76
C ARG A 46 -6.07 5.49 -7.38
N LEU A 47 -4.97 5.22 -6.68
CA LEU A 47 -4.62 3.89 -6.19
C LEU A 47 -5.56 3.40 -5.09
N SER A 48 -5.98 4.30 -4.20
CA SER A 48 -6.93 3.99 -3.12
C SER A 48 -8.32 3.64 -3.64
N ASN A 49 -8.72 4.23 -4.76
CA ASN A 49 -10.04 4.02 -5.38
C ASN A 49 -10.09 2.83 -6.34
N ARG A 50 -9.02 2.04 -6.44
CA ARG A 50 -8.99 0.86 -7.31
C ARG A 50 -9.94 -0.23 -6.76
N GLU A 51 -10.76 -0.81 -7.64
CA GLU A 51 -11.71 -1.84 -7.25
C GLU A 51 -11.03 -3.00 -6.50
N THR A 52 -11.65 -3.42 -5.41
CA THR A 52 -11.26 -4.62 -4.68
C THR A 52 -11.50 -5.86 -5.55
N VAL A 53 -10.67 -6.89 -5.35
CA VAL A 53 -10.87 -8.17 -6.03
C VAL A 53 -12.21 -8.77 -5.57
N LYS A 54 -13.10 -9.04 -6.51
CA LYS A 54 -14.39 -9.71 -6.27
C LYS A 54 -14.15 -11.21 -6.34
N PHE A 55 -14.31 -11.90 -5.22
CA PHE A 55 -14.27 -13.36 -5.22
C PHE A 55 -15.68 -13.90 -5.44
N ILE A 56 -15.83 -14.68 -6.51
CA ILE A 56 -17.04 -15.47 -6.75
C ILE A 56 -16.82 -16.79 -6.03
N THR A 57 -17.63 -17.06 -5.01
CA THR A 57 -17.65 -18.34 -4.32
C THR A 57 -18.96 -19.06 -4.58
N ASN A 58 -18.85 -20.34 -4.95
CA ASN A 58 -20.01 -21.22 -5.00
C ASN A 58 -20.20 -21.78 -3.59
N VAL A 59 -21.21 -21.30 -2.89
CA VAL A 59 -21.60 -21.87 -1.60
C VAL A 59 -22.45 -23.10 -1.91
N ILE A 60 -21.98 -24.27 -1.46
CA ILE A 60 -22.72 -25.53 -1.56
C ILE A 60 -23.35 -25.77 -0.20
N ASP A 61 -24.63 -25.49 -0.08
CA ASP A 61 -25.38 -25.76 1.15
C ASP A 61 -25.64 -27.28 1.23
N ASN A 62 -25.83 -27.83 2.44
CA ASN A 62 -26.16 -29.26 2.64
C ASN A 62 -27.47 -29.68 1.92
N GLU A 63 -28.28 -28.73 1.45
CA GLU A 63 -29.45 -28.96 0.59
C GLU A 63 -29.12 -29.06 -0.92
N LYS A 64 -27.84 -29.05 -1.32
CA LYS A 64 -27.38 -29.07 -2.73
C LYS A 64 -27.89 -27.88 -3.57
N LYS A 65 -28.29 -26.78 -2.94
CA LYS A 65 -28.60 -25.54 -3.65
C LYS A 65 -27.29 -24.76 -3.79
N ALA A 66 -26.86 -24.57 -5.04
CA ALA A 66 -25.71 -23.72 -5.34
C ALA A 66 -26.16 -22.27 -5.31
N THR A 67 -25.64 -21.49 -4.36
CA THR A 67 -25.89 -20.04 -4.29
C THR A 67 -24.59 -19.30 -4.52
N GLN A 68 -24.62 -18.27 -5.39
CA GLN A 68 -23.46 -17.39 -5.60
C GLN A 68 -23.47 -16.31 -4.52
N SER A 69 -22.38 -16.20 -3.76
CA SER A 69 -22.16 -15.07 -2.85
C SER A 69 -20.97 -14.25 -3.34
N ILE A 70 -21.19 -12.94 -3.49
CA ILE A 70 -20.16 -11.95 -3.84
C ILE A 70 -19.61 -11.39 -2.54
N PHE A 71 -18.32 -11.61 -2.29
CA PHE A 71 -17.61 -10.99 -1.17
C PHE A 71 -16.57 -10.00 -1.69
N ASN A 72 -16.62 -8.78 -1.16
CA ASN A 72 -15.58 -7.78 -1.39
C ASN A 72 -14.56 -7.93 -0.25
N THR A 73 -13.33 -8.32 -0.55
CA THR A 73 -12.27 -8.23 0.46
C THR A 73 -11.75 -6.80 0.45
N SER A 74 -12.04 -6.00 1.48
CA SER A 74 -11.17 -4.86 1.78
C SER A 74 -9.82 -5.46 2.17
N THR A 75 -8.79 -5.28 1.34
CA THR A 75 -7.42 -5.48 1.83
C THR A 75 -7.05 -4.28 2.68
N TYR A 76 -7.67 -4.18 3.85
CA TYR A 76 -7.22 -3.40 4.99
C TYR A 76 -7.64 -4.20 6.22
N SER A 77 -6.64 -4.75 6.91
CA SER A 77 -6.79 -5.11 8.32
C SER A 77 -7.43 -3.91 9.01
N GLU A 78 -8.58 -4.11 9.65
CA GLU A 78 -9.19 -3.07 10.48
C GLU A 78 -8.24 -2.75 11.64
N ASN A 79 -7.34 -1.81 11.40
CA ASN A 79 -6.80 -0.91 12.38
C ASN A 79 -6.83 0.47 11.71
N PRO A 80 -7.86 1.29 11.95
CA PRO A 80 -7.85 2.66 11.47
C PRO A 80 -6.69 3.37 12.18
N VAL A 81 -5.57 3.57 11.48
CA VAL A 81 -4.62 4.60 11.88
C VAL A 81 -5.37 5.91 11.70
N LEU A 82 -5.91 6.43 12.79
CA LEU A 82 -6.41 7.79 12.81
C LEU A 82 -5.22 8.68 12.44
N LEU A 83 -5.23 9.19 11.20
CA LEU A 83 -4.38 10.32 10.85
C LEU A 83 -4.92 11.50 11.66
N ASN A 84 -4.39 11.68 12.87
CA ASN A 84 -4.49 12.93 13.56
C ASN A 84 -3.48 13.89 12.89
N ASP A 85 -4.00 14.95 12.30
CA ASP A 85 -3.25 16.08 11.75
C ASP A 85 -2.59 16.92 12.86
N SER A 86 -1.90 16.27 13.79
CA SER A 86 -1.27 16.90 14.94
C SER A 86 -0.08 16.08 15.41
N GLY A 87 1.07 16.33 14.79
CA GLY A 87 2.39 16.07 15.37
C GLY A 87 3.00 14.70 15.08
N ILE A 88 3.71 14.57 13.96
CA ILE A 88 4.90 13.71 13.93
C ILE A 88 6.01 14.48 14.67
N SER A 89 6.16 14.22 15.97
CA SER A 89 7.43 14.49 16.64
C SER A 89 8.48 13.55 16.06
N LEU A 90 9.59 14.10 15.60
CA LEU A 90 10.72 13.42 14.94
C LEU A 90 11.50 12.44 15.84
N GLU A 91 10.91 11.96 16.94
CA GLU A 91 11.62 11.25 18.00
C GLU A 91 11.36 9.73 18.06
N ASN A 92 10.46 9.18 17.24
CA ASN A 92 10.09 7.76 17.29
C ASN A 92 10.40 6.95 16.02
N ILE A 93 11.52 7.23 15.33
CA ILE A 93 12.07 6.24 14.40
C ILE A 93 12.80 5.19 15.24
N PRO A 94 12.41 3.90 15.24
CA PRO A 94 13.17 2.88 15.93
C PRO A 94 14.58 2.85 15.36
N ALA A 95 15.55 3.16 16.21
CA ALA A 95 16.97 3.05 15.88
C ALA A 95 17.24 1.62 15.42
N LEU A 96 17.57 1.44 14.15
CA LEU A 96 18.04 0.16 13.66
C LEU A 96 19.45 -0.03 14.21
N SER A 97 19.56 -0.87 15.24
CA SER A 97 20.82 -1.21 15.88
C SER A 97 21.75 -1.97 14.93
N GLN A 98 22.95 -1.40 14.78
CA GLN A 98 24.23 -1.94 14.30
C GLN A 98 24.36 -2.30 12.82
#